data_AF-A0A6I1N0J2-F1
#
_entry.id   AF-A0A6I1N0J2-F1
#
_cell.length_a   1.000
_cell.length_b   1.000
_cell.length_c   1.000
_cell.angle_alpha   90.00
_cell.angle_beta   90.00
_cell.angle_gamma   90.00
#
_symmetry.space_group_name_H-M   'P 1'
#
loop_
_entity.id
_entity.type
_entity.pdbx_description
1 polymer ?
#
loop_
_entity_poly.entity_id
_entity_poly.type
_entity_poly.pdbx_seq_one_letter_code
_entity_poly.pdbx_strand_id
1 'polypeptide(L)'
;MPIYVQHEVLGRIPDVFNAEAIWQAPGLALFSRRPLLRDLLERSPREHRGRAATRCFSHVTLVLPQEDVDDDYHLTRGARARDLAQTLATLHQKDFGDLLGGDQVRYDVVGAESLAPGEIEVRFGHAVYLPAPGEKVLYNVSVSRDSAIWHPVCPIYPHQRLALIGGQAGQGAADWPFGPDGAILVINDGPDSVPVVDMRPRGDFDCRYDPRSGYYTIKSLREIDGGGPRLLLKIARNGELAAARPAMPAVMPSSMPASNAEPVPLPVPMSIQMPAPVPASVPMSMHTQLHSPMPAPASTLAHAAPARTARPAVWQSRADGLPLDPTAIPVSHRPTAPATLPGESDATYAPLAQQRVQLVALALPRLSRYRDTGAEALELPFDRSLMLNTGAHSDTAISFVIDAADHLYAATKEGRQRITAPATFAPVDARTMRLLPAAPAMADRYHALLCLAQPVGAAVASGARFTFGRSAAMLAALRVLDSPRFIRRADGAPGAASADRIGLSRNAFSFEATDHGYRIGRLSASQALYHLDERMAFVAMIDAAGPESLYLLPHGHHLVAGHYVLRFDA
;
A
#
# COMPACT_ATOMS: atom_id res chain seq x y z
N MET A 1 -23.86 17.75 15.37
CA MET A 1 -24.34 16.43 14.90
C MET A 1 -23.45 15.36 15.49
N PRO A 2 -23.94 14.14 15.77
CA PRO A 2 -23.06 13.05 16.18
C PRO A 2 -22.02 12.81 15.09
N ILE A 3 -20.76 12.69 15.48
CA ILE A 3 -19.65 12.36 14.57
C ILE A 3 -19.77 10.87 14.27
N TYR A 4 -20.27 10.52 13.08
CA TYR A 4 -20.40 9.11 12.69
C TYR A 4 -19.03 8.46 12.53
N VAL A 5 -18.15 9.12 11.79
CA VAL A 5 -16.72 8.79 11.66
C VAL A 5 -15.97 10.12 11.62
N GLN A 6 -15.05 10.31 12.55
CA GLN A 6 -13.96 11.27 12.46
C GLN A 6 -12.86 10.62 11.64
N HIS A 7 -12.32 11.35 10.69
CA HIS A 7 -11.11 10.94 10.01
C HIS A 7 -10.16 12.13 9.86
N GLU A 8 -8.87 11.91 10.07
CA GLU A 8 -7.83 12.95 9.98
C GLU A 8 -6.54 12.33 9.42
N VAL A 9 -5.88 13.03 8.50
CA VAL A 9 -4.57 12.62 7.98
C VAL A 9 -3.45 13.28 8.80
N LEU A 10 -2.62 12.47 9.43
CA LEU A 10 -1.41 12.88 10.14
C LEU A 10 -0.20 12.70 9.21
N GLY A 11 0.61 13.75 9.03
CA GLY A 11 1.73 13.74 8.07
C GLY A 11 3.10 14.02 8.67
N ARG A 12 4.15 13.69 7.90
CA ARG A 12 5.58 13.73 8.29
C ARG A 12 5.90 12.83 9.48
N ILE A 13 5.35 11.62 9.48
CA ILE A 13 5.73 10.58 10.41
C ILE A 13 6.91 9.83 9.78
N PRO A 14 8.14 9.92 10.35
CA PRO A 14 9.32 9.30 9.73
C PRO A 14 9.23 7.78 9.61
N ASP A 15 8.58 7.15 10.60
CA ASP A 15 8.23 5.73 10.58
C ASP A 15 6.76 5.57 10.97
N VAL A 16 5.94 5.17 9.99
CA VAL A 16 4.49 4.99 10.16
C VAL A 16 4.12 3.83 11.10
N PHE A 17 5.08 3.00 11.50
CA PHE A 17 4.90 1.96 12.52
C PHE A 17 5.37 2.37 13.91
N ASN A 18 5.87 3.60 14.08
CA ASN A 18 6.28 4.09 15.40
C ASN A 18 5.09 4.65 16.17
N ALA A 19 4.57 3.85 17.12
CA ALA A 19 3.43 4.22 17.96
C ALA A 19 3.65 5.52 18.75
N GLU A 20 4.85 5.77 19.26
CA GLU A 20 5.14 6.98 20.04
C GLU A 20 5.09 8.24 19.17
N ALA A 21 5.62 8.17 17.95
CA ALA A 21 5.56 9.27 16.98
C ALA A 21 4.11 9.62 16.58
N ILE A 22 3.21 8.63 16.61
CA ILE A 22 1.78 8.81 16.33
C ILE A 22 1.03 9.34 17.55
N TRP A 23 1.38 8.83 18.75
CA TRP A 23 0.67 9.10 20.00
C TRP A 23 1.02 10.42 20.68
N GLN A 24 2.29 10.85 20.60
CA GLN A 24 3.02 11.71 21.53
C GLN A 24 2.22 12.66 22.47
N ALA A 25 2.53 12.57 23.76
CA ALA A 25 2.02 13.36 24.90
C ALA A 25 3.15 14.15 25.61
N PRO A 26 2.86 14.92 26.68
CA PRO A 26 3.17 16.34 26.85
C PRO A 26 4.66 16.68 27.07
N GLY A 27 5.19 17.62 26.29
CA GLY A 27 6.51 18.22 26.50
C GLY A 27 7.14 18.81 25.24
N LEU A 28 6.94 18.16 24.10
CA LEU A 28 7.42 18.63 22.77
C LEU A 28 6.33 19.38 21.97
N ALA A 29 5.08 19.35 22.45
CA ALA A 29 3.92 19.98 21.82
C ALA A 29 3.99 21.52 21.75
N LEU A 30 4.83 22.17 22.56
CA LEU A 30 4.98 23.64 22.53
C LEU A 30 5.51 24.16 21.18
N PHE A 31 6.14 23.30 20.36
CA PHE A 31 6.68 23.67 19.06
C PHE A 31 6.00 22.94 17.87
N SER A 32 5.16 21.93 18.13
CA SER A 32 4.51 21.16 17.07
C SER A 32 3.10 21.68 16.82
N ARG A 33 2.87 22.37 15.69
CA ARG A 33 1.55 22.92 15.29
C ARG A 33 0.57 21.84 14.76
N ARG A 34 0.78 20.56 15.08
CA ARG A 34 0.17 19.45 14.36
C ARG A 34 -0.68 18.60 15.31
N PRO A 35 -1.92 18.25 14.94
CA PRO A 35 -2.70 17.33 15.75
C PRO A 35 -2.03 15.96 15.75
N LEU A 36 -1.86 15.37 16.93
CA LEU A 36 -1.45 13.97 17.11
C LEU A 36 -2.67 13.11 17.46
N LEU A 37 -2.54 11.78 17.42
CA LEU A 37 -3.68 10.88 17.70
C LEU A 37 -4.28 11.14 19.10
N ARG A 38 -3.46 11.35 20.11
CA ARG A 38 -3.91 11.68 21.47
C ARG A 38 -4.72 12.97 21.50
N ASP A 39 -4.25 14.02 20.84
CA ASP A 39 -4.96 15.31 20.77
C ASP A 39 -6.31 15.18 20.06
N LEU A 40 -6.39 14.35 19.01
CA LEU A 40 -7.63 14.10 18.29
C LEU A 40 -8.68 13.41 19.16
N LEU A 41 -8.27 12.40 19.93
CA LEU A 41 -9.12 11.69 20.88
C LEU A 41 -9.58 12.60 22.03
N GLU A 42 -8.68 13.43 22.57
CA GLU A 42 -9.00 14.38 23.64
C GLU A 42 -10.00 15.46 23.19
N ARG A 43 -9.87 15.95 21.96
CA ARG A 43 -10.75 17.00 21.41
C ARG A 43 -12.07 16.47 20.85
N SER A 44 -12.19 15.17 20.65
CA SER A 44 -13.35 14.53 20.04
C SER A 44 -13.91 13.42 20.93
N PRO A 45 -14.32 13.73 22.19
CA PRO A 45 -14.80 12.70 23.08
C PRO A 45 -16.16 12.18 22.61
N ARG A 46 -16.42 10.91 22.91
CA ARG A 46 -17.64 10.19 22.56
C ARG A 46 -18.87 10.77 23.24
N GLU A 47 -18.73 11.18 24.50
CA GLU A 47 -19.82 11.80 25.27
C GLU A 47 -19.29 13.02 26.03
N HIS A 48 -20.14 14.05 26.11
CA HIS A 48 -19.89 15.25 26.89
C HIS A 48 -20.95 15.38 27.99
N ARG A 49 -20.52 15.83 29.17
CA ARG A 49 -21.42 16.39 30.19
C ARG A 49 -21.07 17.86 30.37
N GLY A 50 -21.84 18.73 29.72
CA GLY A 50 -21.50 20.15 29.64
C GLY A 50 -20.22 20.36 28.81
N ARG A 51 -19.19 20.96 29.41
CA ARG A 51 -17.87 21.16 28.76
C ARG A 51 -16.85 20.05 29.05
N ALA A 52 -17.18 19.10 29.92
CA ALA A 52 -16.28 18.01 30.30
C ALA A 52 -16.52 16.77 29.44
N ALA A 53 -15.45 16.17 28.93
CA ALA A 53 -15.47 14.85 28.32
C ALA A 53 -15.83 13.80 29.37
N THR A 54 -16.80 12.94 29.09
CA THR A 54 -17.20 11.84 29.99
C THR A 54 -16.96 10.46 29.41
N ARG A 55 -16.84 10.35 28.08
CA ARG A 55 -16.38 9.11 27.44
C ARG A 55 -15.43 9.37 26.27
N CYS A 56 -14.43 8.51 26.12
CA CYS A 56 -13.56 8.45 24.93
C CYS A 56 -14.04 7.37 23.94
N PHE A 57 -13.66 7.46 22.68
CA PHE A 57 -13.83 6.36 21.72
C PHE A 57 -12.76 5.30 21.97
N SER A 58 -13.13 4.02 21.98
CA SER A 58 -12.20 2.91 22.26
C SER A 58 -11.73 2.17 21.01
N HIS A 59 -12.39 2.36 19.86
CA HIS A 59 -12.08 1.68 18.61
C HIS A 59 -11.51 2.68 17.60
N VAL A 60 -10.32 2.35 17.05
CA VAL A 60 -9.60 3.21 16.11
C VAL A 60 -9.05 2.36 14.97
N THR A 61 -9.29 2.77 13.73
CA THR A 61 -8.64 2.20 12.55
C THR A 61 -7.55 3.15 12.07
N LEU A 62 -6.33 2.65 11.93
CA LEU A 62 -5.22 3.34 11.30
C LEU A 62 -5.13 2.87 9.86
N VAL A 63 -5.11 3.81 8.94
CA VAL A 63 -4.83 3.57 7.54
C VAL A 63 -3.41 4.03 7.27
N LEU A 64 -2.56 3.11 6.84
CA LEU A 64 -1.17 3.35 6.45
C LEU A 64 -1.04 3.33 4.93
N PRO A 65 0.05 3.85 4.35
CA PRO A 65 0.31 3.68 2.93
C PRO A 65 0.36 2.20 2.59
N GLN A 66 -0.33 1.80 1.52
CA GLN A 66 -0.44 0.38 1.12
C GLN A 66 0.93 -0.28 0.98
N GLU A 67 1.94 0.46 0.51
CA GLU A 67 3.29 -0.06 0.36
C GLU A 67 3.96 -0.41 1.69
N ASP A 68 3.77 0.38 2.73
CA ASP A 68 4.32 0.10 4.05
C ASP A 68 3.68 -1.16 4.65
N VAL A 69 2.37 -1.34 4.44
CA VAL A 69 1.62 -2.53 4.88
C VAL A 69 2.03 -3.76 4.08
N ASP A 70 2.17 -3.64 2.76
CA ASP A 70 2.65 -4.72 1.90
C ASP A 70 4.08 -5.12 2.29
N ASP A 71 4.97 -4.14 2.49
CA ASP A 71 6.34 -4.37 2.92
C ASP A 71 6.39 -5.01 4.31
N ASP A 72 5.58 -4.56 5.26
CA ASP A 72 5.47 -5.19 6.58
C ASP A 72 4.94 -6.63 6.48
N TYR A 73 3.95 -6.86 5.63
CA TYR A 73 3.41 -8.19 5.37
C TYR A 73 4.46 -9.11 4.73
N HIS A 74 5.23 -8.61 3.77
CA HIS A 74 6.25 -9.36 3.04
C HIS A 74 7.53 -9.60 3.85
N LEU A 75 7.94 -8.64 4.69
CA LEU A 75 9.20 -8.69 5.44
C LEU A 75 9.04 -9.22 6.86
N THR A 76 7.90 -8.95 7.52
CA THR A 76 7.71 -9.30 8.94
C THR A 76 6.40 -10.03 9.24
N ARG A 77 5.61 -10.39 8.22
CA ARG A 77 4.28 -11.00 8.38
C ARG A 77 3.31 -10.10 9.18
N GLY A 78 3.35 -8.80 8.91
CA GLY A 78 2.47 -7.85 9.58
C GLY A 78 2.81 -7.66 11.06
N ALA A 79 4.03 -8.02 11.49
CA ALA A 79 4.42 -7.94 12.90
C ALA A 79 4.48 -6.49 13.37
N ARG A 80 4.95 -5.56 12.52
CA ARG A 80 5.02 -4.15 12.88
C ARG A 80 3.61 -3.55 12.97
N ALA A 81 2.69 -3.91 12.08
CA ALA A 81 1.28 -3.51 12.18
C ALA A 81 0.62 -4.02 13.47
N ARG A 82 0.87 -5.28 13.86
CA ARG A 82 0.36 -5.87 15.11
C ARG A 82 0.96 -5.20 16.34
N ASP A 83 2.27 -4.96 16.35
CA ASP A 83 2.97 -4.30 17.44
C ASP A 83 2.52 -2.84 17.61
N LEU A 84 2.33 -2.14 16.49
CA LEU A 84 1.76 -0.79 16.45
C LEU A 84 0.38 -0.76 17.09
N ALA A 85 -0.53 -1.64 16.67
CA ALA A 85 -1.89 -1.72 17.20
C ALA A 85 -1.89 -2.00 18.72
N GLN A 86 -1.05 -2.94 19.18
CA GLN A 86 -0.92 -3.31 20.59
C GLN A 86 -0.33 -2.17 21.44
N THR A 87 0.70 -1.50 20.94
CA THR A 87 1.37 -0.40 21.64
C THR A 87 0.43 0.80 21.76
N LEU A 88 -0.29 1.16 20.69
CA LEU A 88 -1.29 2.22 20.73
C LEU A 88 -2.47 1.88 21.65
N ALA A 89 -2.92 0.62 21.68
CA ALA A 89 -3.95 0.19 22.62
C ALA A 89 -3.50 0.39 24.08
N THR A 90 -2.24 0.07 24.38
CA THR A 90 -1.64 0.24 25.71
C THR A 90 -1.53 1.71 26.09
N LEU A 91 -1.04 2.57 25.18
CA LEU A 91 -0.94 4.01 25.41
C LEU A 91 -2.31 4.67 25.59
N HIS A 92 -3.31 4.27 24.80
CA HIS A 92 -4.68 4.74 24.92
C HIS A 92 -5.31 4.33 26.25
N GLN A 93 -5.17 3.07 26.65
CA GLN A 93 -5.66 2.60 27.95
C GLN A 93 -5.00 3.34 29.12
N LYS A 94 -3.70 3.65 28.99
CA LYS A 94 -2.94 4.39 30.01
C LYS A 94 -3.44 5.83 30.17
N ASP A 95 -3.62 6.55 29.06
CA ASP A 95 -3.93 8.00 29.10
C ASP A 95 -5.42 8.30 29.27
N PHE A 96 -6.31 7.44 28.75
CA PHE A 96 -7.76 7.66 28.76
C PHE A 96 -8.54 6.59 29.54
N GLY A 97 -7.86 5.75 30.32
CA GLY A 97 -8.47 4.63 31.06
C GLY A 97 -9.75 4.99 31.82
N ASP A 98 -9.73 6.12 32.52
CA ASP A 98 -10.86 6.62 33.32
C ASP A 98 -12.07 7.04 32.45
N LEU A 99 -11.83 7.39 31.18
CA LEU A 99 -12.85 7.85 30.23
C LEU A 99 -13.38 6.73 29.33
N LEU A 100 -12.85 5.50 29.40
CA LEU A 100 -13.32 4.39 28.57
C LEU A 100 -14.59 3.73 29.13
N GLY A 101 -14.92 3.96 30.41
CA GLY A 101 -16.13 3.41 31.03
C GLY A 101 -16.21 1.88 31.00
N GLY A 102 -15.06 1.21 30.98
CA GLY A 102 -14.94 -0.25 30.87
C GLY A 102 -14.88 -0.81 29.45
N ASP A 103 -15.00 0.04 28.42
CA ASP A 103 -14.85 -0.40 27.03
C ASP A 103 -13.40 -0.82 26.74
N GLN A 104 -13.23 -1.95 26.03
CA GLN A 104 -11.90 -2.39 25.62
C GLN A 104 -11.38 -1.55 24.46
N VAL A 105 -10.12 -1.11 24.58
CA VAL A 105 -9.44 -0.43 23.48
C VAL A 105 -9.04 -1.42 22.40
N ARG A 106 -9.36 -1.08 21.14
CA ARG A 106 -9.01 -1.88 19.97
C ARG A 106 -8.48 -0.99 18.87
N TYR A 107 -7.43 -1.49 18.22
CA TYR A 107 -6.83 -0.88 17.05
C TYR A 107 -6.83 -1.88 15.90
N ASP A 108 -7.07 -1.38 14.70
CA ASP A 108 -6.86 -2.11 13.45
C ASP A 108 -5.96 -1.29 12.52
N VAL A 109 -5.16 -1.97 11.71
CA VAL A 109 -4.20 -1.35 10.80
C VAL A 109 -4.48 -1.87 9.40
N VAL A 110 -4.84 -0.97 8.50
CA VAL A 110 -5.18 -1.29 7.11
C VAL A 110 -4.33 -0.46 6.15
N GLY A 111 -4.15 -0.94 4.92
CA GLY A 111 -3.44 -0.22 3.87
C GLY A 111 -4.40 0.57 2.97
N ALA A 112 -3.95 1.72 2.45
CA ALA A 112 -4.62 2.43 1.37
C ALA A 112 -3.62 3.03 0.36
N GLU A 113 -4.02 3.08 -0.91
CA GLU A 113 -3.20 3.64 -1.98
C GLU A 113 -3.22 5.17 -2.05
N SER A 114 -4.18 5.80 -1.36
CA SER A 114 -4.41 7.25 -1.39
C SER A 114 -3.46 8.06 -0.52
N LEU A 115 -2.67 7.43 0.35
CA LEU A 115 -1.79 8.10 1.32
C LEU A 115 -0.37 8.26 0.76
N ALA A 116 0.24 9.42 0.98
CA ALA A 116 1.64 9.64 0.65
C ALA A 116 2.58 9.00 1.68
N PRO A 117 3.87 8.77 1.35
CA PRO A 117 4.84 8.27 2.31
C PRO A 117 4.95 9.16 3.56
N GLY A 118 4.91 8.54 4.74
CA GLY A 118 4.93 9.25 6.02
C GLY A 118 3.62 9.96 6.38
N GLU A 119 2.53 9.68 5.67
CA GLU A 119 1.17 10.04 6.05
C GLU A 119 0.42 8.81 6.59
N ILE A 120 -0.39 9.02 7.61
CA ILE A 120 -1.34 8.03 8.13
C ILE A 120 -2.70 8.69 8.24
N GLU A 121 -3.78 7.95 7.99
CA GLU A 121 -5.12 8.41 8.29
C GLU A 121 -5.63 7.69 9.54
N VAL A 122 -6.16 8.45 10.48
CA VAL A 122 -6.79 7.94 11.69
C VAL A 122 -8.29 7.99 11.52
N ARG A 123 -9.01 6.88 11.78
CA ARG A 123 -10.47 6.83 11.77
C ARG A 123 -11.02 6.34 13.11
N PHE A 124 -11.94 7.08 13.69
CA PHE A 124 -12.67 6.69 14.91
C PHE A 124 -14.05 7.34 14.93
N GLY A 125 -14.99 6.84 15.75
CA GLY A 125 -16.33 7.41 15.82
C GLY A 125 -17.39 6.37 16.12
N HIS A 126 -18.67 6.77 16.12
CA HIS A 126 -19.76 5.87 16.45
C HIS A 126 -19.96 4.71 15.46
N ALA A 127 -19.57 4.89 14.20
CA ALA A 127 -19.66 3.87 13.15
C ALA A 127 -18.36 3.08 12.96
N VAL A 128 -17.28 3.40 13.70
CA VAL A 128 -16.04 2.62 13.70
C VAL A 128 -16.15 1.55 14.77
N TYR A 129 -16.23 0.29 14.33
CA TYR A 129 -16.39 -0.85 15.23
C TYR A 129 -15.39 -1.94 14.89
N LEU A 130 -14.62 -2.37 15.91
CA LEU A 130 -13.69 -3.48 15.81
C LEU A 130 -14.19 -4.62 16.69
N PRO A 131 -14.52 -5.79 16.10
CA PRO A 131 -15.11 -6.90 16.84
C PRO A 131 -14.15 -7.50 17.86
N ALA A 132 -14.72 -8.08 18.93
CA ALA A 132 -13.92 -8.81 19.91
C ALA A 132 -13.39 -10.12 19.29
N PRO A 133 -12.26 -10.65 19.78
CA PRO A 133 -11.85 -12.00 19.42
C PRO A 133 -12.99 -13.01 19.65
N GLY A 134 -13.38 -13.72 18.59
CA GLY A 134 -14.47 -14.70 18.62
C GLY A 134 -15.89 -14.12 18.59
N GLU A 135 -16.05 -12.80 18.48
CA GLU A 135 -17.37 -12.19 18.30
C GLU A 135 -17.97 -12.62 16.95
N LYS A 136 -19.17 -13.18 17.00
CA LYS A 136 -19.85 -13.70 15.81
C LYS A 136 -20.59 -12.57 15.10
N VAL A 137 -20.49 -12.57 13.77
CA VAL A 137 -21.29 -11.68 12.92
C VAL A 137 -22.77 -11.94 13.17
N LEU A 138 -23.54 -10.87 13.40
CA LEU A 138 -24.99 -10.91 13.60
C LEU A 138 -25.74 -10.71 12.29
N TYR A 139 -25.34 -9.73 11.48
CA TYR A 139 -25.92 -9.49 10.16
C TYR A 139 -24.83 -9.35 9.09
N ASN A 140 -25.13 -9.81 7.88
CA ASN A 140 -24.34 -9.50 6.69
C ASN A 140 -25.08 -8.48 5.84
N VAL A 141 -24.39 -7.40 5.47
CA VAL A 141 -24.94 -6.36 4.60
C VAL A 141 -24.41 -6.52 3.19
N SER A 142 -25.30 -6.46 2.21
CA SER A 142 -24.96 -6.53 0.78
C SER A 142 -25.78 -5.51 -0.01
N VAL A 143 -25.22 -5.07 -1.13
CA VAL A 143 -25.86 -4.12 -2.04
C VAL A 143 -25.98 -4.67 -3.44
N SER A 144 -26.95 -4.17 -4.21
CA SER A 144 -27.16 -4.54 -5.60
C SER A 144 -27.76 -3.38 -6.39
N ARG A 145 -27.46 -3.31 -7.68
CA ARG A 145 -28.08 -2.36 -8.63
C ARG A 145 -29.27 -2.98 -9.37
N ASP A 146 -29.30 -4.29 -9.52
CA ASP A 146 -30.20 -5.02 -10.41
C ASP A 146 -30.99 -6.16 -9.74
N SER A 147 -30.75 -6.41 -8.45
CA SER A 147 -31.27 -7.53 -7.64
C SER A 147 -30.78 -8.93 -8.05
N ALA A 148 -30.03 -9.06 -9.15
CA ALA A 148 -29.48 -10.30 -9.64
C ALA A 148 -28.11 -10.59 -9.02
N ILE A 149 -27.24 -9.58 -8.95
CA ILE A 149 -25.89 -9.69 -8.40
C ILE A 149 -25.81 -8.89 -7.10
N TRP A 150 -25.42 -9.54 -6.01
CA TRP A 150 -25.29 -8.95 -4.68
C TRP A 150 -23.84 -8.90 -4.25
N HIS A 151 -23.35 -7.71 -3.96
CA HIS A 151 -21.99 -7.47 -3.50
C HIS A 151 -22.00 -7.31 -1.96
N PRO A 152 -21.19 -8.08 -1.22
CA PRO A 152 -21.05 -7.87 0.22
C PRO A 152 -20.41 -6.51 0.50
N VAL A 153 -20.85 -5.85 1.57
CA VAL A 153 -20.33 -4.55 2.01
C VAL A 153 -19.63 -4.68 3.35
N CYS A 154 -20.37 -5.04 4.40
CA CYS A 154 -19.81 -5.18 5.73
C CYS A 154 -20.64 -6.13 6.62
N PRO A 155 -20.00 -6.78 7.60
CA PRO A 155 -20.71 -7.43 8.71
C PRO A 155 -21.18 -6.39 9.75
N ILE A 156 -22.24 -6.74 10.47
CA ILE A 156 -22.69 -6.03 11.68
C ILE A 156 -22.62 -7.00 12.86
N TYR A 157 -22.04 -6.55 13.97
CA TYR A 157 -21.86 -7.35 15.18
C TYR A 157 -22.87 -7.00 16.29
N PRO A 158 -23.12 -7.89 17.27
CA PRO A 158 -24.09 -7.67 18.35
C PRO A 158 -23.94 -6.35 19.11
N HIS A 159 -22.70 -5.92 19.39
CA HIS A 159 -22.43 -4.69 20.14
C HIS A 159 -22.15 -3.48 19.24
N GLN A 160 -22.15 -3.66 17.92
CA GLN A 160 -22.02 -2.57 16.97
C GLN A 160 -23.36 -1.84 16.85
N ARG A 161 -23.45 -0.63 17.40
CA ARG A 161 -24.70 0.18 17.40
C ARG A 161 -24.99 0.88 16.09
N LEU A 162 -23.96 1.13 15.29
CA LEU A 162 -24.06 1.89 14.06
C LEU A 162 -23.08 1.37 13.00
N ALA A 163 -23.54 1.27 11.76
CA ALA A 163 -22.70 1.12 10.58
C ALA A 163 -22.99 2.25 9.60
N LEU A 164 -21.97 2.72 8.88
CA LEU A 164 -22.06 3.81 7.92
C LEU A 164 -21.53 3.33 6.58
N ILE A 165 -22.39 3.21 5.57
CA ILE A 165 -22.03 2.69 4.24
C ILE A 165 -22.03 3.84 3.23
N GLY A 166 -20.97 3.92 2.43
CA GLY A 166 -20.73 4.98 1.47
C GLY A 166 -20.37 6.32 2.12
N GLY A 167 -20.41 7.37 1.31
CA GLY A 167 -19.91 8.69 1.69
C GLY A 167 -18.38 8.74 1.80
N GLN A 168 -17.85 9.89 2.23
CA GLN A 168 -16.39 10.11 2.34
C GLN A 168 -15.68 9.20 3.36
N ALA A 169 -16.36 8.82 4.46
CA ALA A 169 -15.72 8.13 5.59
C ALA A 169 -16.38 6.80 5.98
N GLY A 170 -17.40 6.36 5.23
CA GLY A 170 -18.09 5.09 5.48
C GLY A 170 -17.43 3.89 4.80
N GLN A 171 -17.96 2.71 5.07
CA GLN A 171 -17.57 1.48 4.39
C GLN A 171 -17.85 1.61 2.87
N GLY A 172 -16.85 1.34 2.05
CA GLY A 172 -17.00 1.34 0.59
C GLY A 172 -18.00 0.29 0.13
N ALA A 173 -18.76 0.62 -0.91
CA ALA A 173 -19.72 -0.27 -1.53
C ALA A 173 -19.55 -0.25 -3.05
N ALA A 174 -19.64 -1.42 -3.68
CA ALA A 174 -19.53 -1.55 -5.13
C ALA A 174 -20.62 -0.73 -5.85
N ASP A 175 -20.25 -0.11 -6.97
CA ASP A 175 -21.15 0.69 -7.82
C ASP A 175 -21.94 1.78 -7.06
N TRP A 176 -21.28 2.43 -6.09
CA TRP A 176 -21.91 3.45 -5.25
C TRP A 176 -22.48 4.61 -6.08
N PRO A 177 -23.82 4.82 -6.09
CA PRO A 177 -24.43 5.70 -7.07
C PRO A 177 -24.83 7.08 -6.51
N PHE A 178 -24.54 7.34 -5.23
CA PHE A 178 -25.03 8.54 -4.53
C PHE A 178 -23.94 9.61 -4.33
N GLY A 179 -22.77 9.41 -4.92
CA GLY A 179 -21.63 10.32 -4.78
C GLY A 179 -21.06 10.36 -3.35
N PRO A 180 -20.19 11.34 -3.06
CA PRO A 180 -19.45 11.42 -1.80
C PRO A 180 -20.27 11.87 -0.59
N ASP A 181 -21.42 12.51 -0.81
CA ASP A 181 -22.25 13.07 0.26
C ASP A 181 -23.35 12.11 0.72
N GLY A 182 -23.75 11.18 -0.14
CA GLY A 182 -24.75 10.17 0.18
C GLY A 182 -24.14 9.11 1.10
N ALA A 183 -24.82 8.81 2.22
CA ALA A 183 -24.40 7.72 3.12
C ALA A 183 -25.61 7.02 3.74
N ILE A 184 -25.54 5.68 3.85
CA ILE A 184 -26.54 4.84 4.51
C ILE A 184 -26.11 4.64 5.96
N LEU A 185 -27.05 4.83 6.89
CA LEU A 185 -26.88 4.49 8.29
C LEU A 185 -27.67 3.23 8.57
N VAL A 186 -27.00 2.23 9.16
CA VAL A 186 -27.65 1.06 9.73
C VAL A 186 -27.53 1.14 11.24
N ILE A 187 -28.66 1.33 11.91
CA ILE A 187 -28.76 1.49 13.36
C ILE A 187 -29.17 0.13 13.95
N ASN A 188 -28.37 -0.36 14.90
CA ASN A 188 -28.56 -1.64 15.55
C ASN A 188 -28.78 -1.43 17.06
N ASP A 189 -30.05 -1.47 17.47
CA ASP A 189 -30.47 -1.29 18.87
C ASP A 189 -30.23 -2.53 19.74
N GLY A 190 -29.66 -3.60 19.17
CA GLY A 190 -29.15 -4.76 19.90
C GLY A 190 -29.38 -6.08 19.16
N PRO A 191 -28.88 -7.20 19.72
CA PRO A 191 -28.91 -8.50 19.07
C PRO A 191 -30.31 -9.01 18.72
N ASP A 192 -31.33 -8.56 19.47
CA ASP A 192 -32.73 -8.96 19.30
C ASP A 192 -33.57 -7.92 18.55
N SER A 193 -32.95 -6.82 18.14
CA SER A 193 -33.62 -5.75 17.39
C SER A 193 -33.37 -5.89 15.89
N VAL A 194 -34.39 -5.57 15.10
CA VAL A 194 -34.25 -5.47 13.65
C VAL A 194 -33.52 -4.16 13.33
N PRO A 195 -32.44 -4.18 12.53
CA PRO A 195 -31.71 -2.96 12.20
C PRO A 195 -32.58 -1.96 11.45
N VAL A 196 -32.49 -0.70 11.83
CA VAL A 196 -33.18 0.42 11.18
C VAL A 196 -32.24 1.06 10.16
N VAL A 197 -32.75 1.32 8.96
CA VAL A 197 -31.97 1.94 7.87
C VAL A 197 -32.43 3.39 7.67
N ASP A 198 -31.49 4.33 7.72
CA ASP A 198 -31.70 5.75 7.39
C ASP A 198 -30.66 6.22 6.36
N MET A 199 -30.88 7.38 5.73
CA MET A 199 -29.97 7.98 4.76
C MET A 199 -29.57 9.40 5.14
N ARG A 200 -28.37 9.81 4.72
CA ARG A 200 -27.85 11.17 4.82
C ARG A 200 -27.45 11.73 3.46
N PRO A 201 -27.67 13.04 3.20
CA PRO A 201 -28.48 13.97 4.01
C PRO A 201 -29.95 13.53 4.09
N ARG A 202 -30.61 13.83 5.22
CA ARG A 202 -32.02 13.45 5.40
C ARG A 202 -32.89 14.32 4.49
N GLY A 203 -33.82 13.70 3.77
CA GLY A 203 -34.74 14.38 2.86
C GLY A 203 -34.36 14.29 1.38
N ASP A 204 -33.12 13.89 1.07
CA ASP A 204 -32.61 13.78 -0.31
C ASP A 204 -32.83 12.39 -0.93
N PHE A 205 -33.35 11.43 -0.15
CA PHE A 205 -33.48 10.02 -0.55
C PHE A 205 -34.81 9.42 -0.07
N ASP A 206 -35.39 8.56 -0.89
CA ASP A 206 -36.51 7.67 -0.53
C ASP A 206 -35.93 6.28 -0.22
N CYS A 207 -36.09 5.83 1.02
CA CYS A 207 -35.62 4.53 1.51
C CYS A 207 -36.83 3.73 1.99
N ARG A 208 -37.13 2.60 1.33
CA ARG A 208 -38.29 1.76 1.67
C ARG A 208 -37.91 0.29 1.74
N TYR A 209 -38.29 -0.36 2.82
CA TYR A 209 -38.21 -1.81 2.94
C TYR A 209 -39.34 -2.47 2.15
N ASP A 210 -39.02 -3.47 1.33
CA ASP A 210 -40.00 -4.34 0.70
C ASP A 210 -40.00 -5.72 1.39
N PRO A 211 -41.01 -6.05 2.22
CA PRO A 211 -41.10 -7.34 2.89
C PRO A 211 -41.20 -8.53 1.94
N ARG A 212 -41.71 -8.34 0.71
CA ARG A 212 -41.84 -9.44 -0.26
C ARG A 212 -40.50 -9.82 -0.86
N SER A 213 -39.67 -8.81 -1.13
CA SER A 213 -38.36 -8.99 -1.75
C SER A 213 -37.24 -9.16 -0.71
N GLY A 214 -37.48 -8.79 0.55
CA GLY A 214 -36.54 -8.96 1.65
C GLY A 214 -35.35 -7.99 1.62
N TYR A 215 -35.50 -6.84 0.97
CA TYR A 215 -34.45 -5.82 0.87
C TYR A 215 -35.04 -4.40 0.86
N TYR A 216 -34.20 -3.42 1.17
CA TYR A 216 -34.51 -2.00 1.05
C TYR A 216 -34.25 -1.53 -0.39
N THR A 217 -35.15 -0.74 -0.94
CA THR A 217 -34.92 0.05 -2.16
C THR A 217 -34.65 1.49 -1.76
N ILE A 218 -33.51 2.00 -2.20
CA ILE A 218 -33.05 3.36 -1.96
C ILE A 218 -33.00 4.10 -3.28
N LYS A 219 -33.64 5.27 -3.36
CA LYS A 219 -33.63 6.13 -4.55
C LYS A 219 -33.24 7.54 -4.18
N SER A 220 -32.37 8.16 -4.97
CA SER A 220 -32.13 9.60 -4.83
C SER A 220 -33.34 10.39 -5.33
N LEU A 221 -33.73 11.41 -4.58
CA LEU A 221 -34.78 12.37 -4.94
C LEU A 221 -34.23 13.56 -5.73
N ARG A 222 -32.90 13.63 -5.93
CA ARG A 222 -32.29 14.63 -6.81
C ARG A 222 -32.64 14.28 -8.25
N GLU A 223 -33.33 15.19 -8.93
CA GLU A 223 -33.69 15.00 -10.34
C GLU A 223 -32.44 14.97 -11.21
N ILE A 224 -32.29 13.86 -11.94
CA ILE A 224 -31.34 13.70 -13.03
C ILE A 224 -32.17 13.13 -14.19
N ASP A 225 -32.00 13.68 -15.40
CA ASP A 225 -32.69 13.22 -16.60
C ASP A 225 -32.51 11.70 -16.78
N GLY A 226 -33.61 10.95 -16.81
CA GLY A 226 -33.62 9.49 -16.90
C GLY A 226 -33.97 8.73 -15.61
N GLY A 227 -34.25 9.44 -14.51
CA GLY A 227 -34.64 8.86 -13.23
C GLY A 227 -33.47 8.76 -12.25
N GLY A 228 -33.70 9.18 -11.00
CA GLY A 228 -32.65 9.27 -9.98
C GLY A 228 -31.96 7.92 -9.69
N PRO A 229 -30.67 7.92 -9.32
CA PRO A 229 -29.91 6.72 -9.04
C PRO A 229 -30.61 5.85 -7.97
N ARG A 230 -30.57 4.52 -8.16
CA ARG A 230 -31.18 3.51 -7.27
C ARG A 230 -30.15 2.54 -6.72
N LEU A 231 -30.28 2.14 -5.47
CA LEU A 231 -29.51 1.05 -4.86
C LEU A 231 -30.45 0.13 -4.08
N LEU A 232 -30.16 -1.16 -4.08
CA LEU A 232 -30.82 -2.15 -3.23
C LEU A 232 -29.89 -2.51 -2.09
N LEU A 233 -30.41 -2.60 -0.87
CA LEU A 233 -29.66 -2.95 0.33
C LEU A 233 -30.33 -4.13 1.02
N LYS A 234 -29.59 -5.22 1.22
CA LYS A 234 -30.07 -6.41 1.92
C LYS A 234 -29.25 -6.60 3.19
N ILE A 235 -29.95 -6.74 4.31
CA ILE A 235 -29.40 -7.02 5.63
C ILE A 235 -29.93 -8.39 6.04
N ALA A 236 -29.07 -9.41 6.03
CA ALA A 236 -29.44 -10.79 6.31
C ALA A 236 -28.88 -11.24 7.66
N ARG A 237 -29.71 -11.86 8.51
CA ARG A 237 -29.25 -12.37 9.81
C ARG A 237 -28.37 -13.59 9.59
N ASN A 238 -27.22 -13.61 10.25
CA ASN A 238 -26.28 -14.71 10.18
C ASN A 238 -26.89 -15.92 10.92
N GLY A 239 -27.30 -16.94 10.17
CA GLY A 239 -28.11 -18.08 10.65
C GLY A 239 -29.36 -18.36 9.80
N GLU A 240 -29.91 -17.35 9.12
CA GLU A 240 -31.04 -17.54 8.18
C GLU A 240 -30.59 -18.03 6.80
N LEU A 241 -29.30 -17.85 6.46
CA LEU A 241 -28.69 -18.39 5.23
C LEU A 241 -28.59 -19.93 5.18
N ALA A 242 -28.88 -20.63 6.28
CA ALA A 242 -28.91 -22.09 6.33
C ALA A 242 -30.29 -22.69 5.96
N ALA A 243 -31.33 -21.88 5.77
CA ALA A 243 -32.66 -22.36 5.36
C ALA A 243 -32.81 -22.41 3.82
N ALA A 244 -31.84 -23.01 3.12
CA ALA A 244 -32.08 -23.50 1.78
C ALA A 244 -32.91 -24.79 1.88
N ARG A 245 -34.20 -24.69 1.51
CA ARG A 245 -35.18 -25.77 1.23
C ARG A 245 -34.69 -27.22 1.47
N PRO A 246 -35.28 -27.99 2.40
CA PRO A 246 -35.08 -29.43 2.39
C PRO A 246 -35.77 -30.01 1.15
N ALA A 247 -34.98 -30.60 0.26
CA ALA A 247 -35.48 -31.53 -0.74
C ALA A 247 -36.16 -32.69 0.01
N MET A 248 -37.42 -33.00 -0.32
CA MET A 248 -38.05 -34.23 0.15
C MET A 248 -37.28 -35.43 -0.40
N PRO A 249 -37.10 -36.48 0.42
CA PRO A 249 -37.23 -37.83 -0.11
C PRO A 249 -38.30 -38.60 0.66
N ALA A 250 -38.81 -39.59 -0.06
CA ALA A 250 -39.99 -40.37 0.23
C ALA A 250 -39.89 -41.26 1.48
N VAL A 251 -41.08 -41.65 1.92
CA VAL A 251 -41.45 -42.54 3.02
C VAL A 251 -40.80 -43.95 2.89
N MET A 252 -39.94 -44.31 3.87
CA MET A 252 -39.88 -45.51 4.78
C MET A 252 -40.17 -46.95 4.23
N PRO A 253 -39.75 -48.08 4.88
CA PRO A 253 -39.41 -48.24 6.31
C PRO A 253 -38.30 -49.27 6.74
N SER A 254 -37.97 -49.19 8.04
CA SER A 254 -37.61 -50.27 9.01
C SER A 254 -36.31 -51.08 8.88
N SER A 255 -35.39 -50.91 9.84
CA SER A 255 -35.18 -51.86 10.97
C SER A 255 -34.05 -51.39 11.92
N MET A 256 -34.36 -51.47 13.22
CA MET A 256 -33.45 -51.34 14.39
C MET A 256 -32.77 -52.71 14.67
N PRO A 257 -31.71 -52.85 15.50
CA PRO A 257 -31.57 -52.18 16.80
C PRO A 257 -30.16 -51.74 17.28
N ALA A 258 -30.25 -51.08 18.44
CA ALA A 258 -29.28 -50.42 19.30
C ALA A 258 -27.98 -51.18 19.65
N SER A 259 -26.92 -50.40 19.90
CA SER A 259 -25.93 -50.73 20.93
C SER A 259 -25.42 -49.48 21.65
N ASN A 260 -25.51 -49.53 22.97
CA ASN A 260 -24.93 -48.63 23.96
C ASN A 260 -23.39 -48.58 23.87
N ALA A 261 -22.79 -47.41 24.09
CA ALA A 261 -21.50 -47.27 24.79
C ALA A 261 -21.30 -45.82 25.27
N GLU A 262 -21.06 -45.68 26.57
CA GLU A 262 -20.78 -44.43 27.30
C GLU A 262 -19.43 -43.78 26.91
N PRO A 263 -19.25 -42.47 27.19
CA PRO A 263 -18.04 -41.71 26.88
C PRO A 263 -16.94 -41.87 27.95
N VAL A 264 -15.70 -42.08 27.50
CA VAL A 264 -14.47 -42.05 28.33
C VAL A 264 -13.89 -40.62 28.36
N PRO A 265 -13.43 -40.08 29.51
CA PRO A 265 -13.00 -38.69 29.62
C PRO A 265 -11.56 -38.44 29.15
N LEU A 266 -11.34 -37.21 28.68
CA LEU A 266 -10.03 -36.64 28.30
C LEU A 266 -9.14 -36.39 29.54
N PRO A 267 -7.81 -36.55 29.43
CA PRO A 267 -6.87 -36.19 30.50
C PRO A 267 -6.54 -34.69 30.52
N VAL A 268 -6.44 -34.16 31.75
CA VAL A 268 -6.05 -32.79 32.11
C VAL A 268 -4.52 -32.64 32.01
N PRO A 269 -3.97 -31.57 31.41
CA PRO A 269 -2.54 -31.28 31.52
C PRO A 269 -2.22 -30.48 32.79
N MET A 270 -1.17 -30.93 33.48
CA MET A 270 -0.61 -30.38 34.72
C MET A 270 -0.02 -28.97 34.54
N SER A 271 -0.30 -28.11 35.52
CA SER A 271 0.32 -26.80 35.71
C SER A 271 1.81 -26.93 36.07
N ILE A 272 2.67 -26.30 35.27
CA ILE A 272 4.07 -26.04 35.63
C ILE A 272 4.14 -24.60 36.15
N GLN A 273 4.45 -24.47 37.43
CA GLN A 273 4.55 -23.24 38.18
C GLN A 273 6.02 -22.77 38.17
N MET A 274 6.30 -21.62 37.57
CA MET A 274 7.61 -20.94 37.71
C MET A 274 7.53 -19.78 38.71
N PRO A 275 8.64 -19.45 39.41
CA PRO A 275 8.62 -18.54 40.55
C PRO A 275 8.72 -17.06 40.15
N ALA A 276 8.09 -16.22 40.96
CA ALA A 276 8.11 -14.75 40.87
C ALA A 276 9.47 -14.13 41.24
N PRO A 277 9.86 -12.99 40.65
CA PRO A 277 10.96 -12.17 41.18
C PRO A 277 10.48 -11.15 42.22
N VAL A 278 11.29 -11.02 43.27
CA VAL A 278 11.18 -10.10 44.41
C VAL A 278 11.67 -8.69 44.01
N PRO A 279 11.07 -7.59 44.49
CA PRO A 279 11.47 -6.23 44.13
C PRO A 279 12.67 -5.74 44.93
N ALA A 280 13.59 -5.04 44.26
CA ALA A 280 14.66 -4.28 44.89
C ALA A 280 14.28 -2.79 44.97
N SER A 281 13.97 -2.33 46.18
CA SER A 281 14.10 -0.94 46.63
C SER A 281 15.59 -0.56 46.60
N VAL A 282 16.02 0.69 46.34
CA VAL A 282 16.27 1.85 47.25
C VAL A 282 16.80 3.04 46.36
N PRO A 283 17.10 4.26 46.88
CA PRO A 283 16.24 5.38 47.31
C PRO A 283 16.27 6.61 46.37
N MET A 284 15.30 7.51 46.62
CA MET A 284 15.32 8.91 46.23
C MET A 284 16.43 9.71 46.92
N SER A 285 17.08 10.60 46.18
CA SER A 285 17.79 11.76 46.72
C SER A 285 17.07 13.03 46.32
N MET A 286 16.54 13.73 47.33
CA MET A 286 16.03 15.09 47.22
C MET A 286 17.19 16.05 47.01
N HIS A 287 17.10 16.93 46.01
CA HIS A 287 17.83 18.20 46.00
C HIS A 287 16.83 19.32 45.76
N THR A 288 16.51 19.98 46.86
CA THR A 288 15.87 21.28 46.97
C THR A 288 16.82 22.33 46.40
N GLN A 289 16.43 23.09 45.39
CA GLN A 289 17.03 24.39 45.11
C GLN A 289 15.98 25.47 44.89
N LEU A 290 16.26 26.57 45.58
CA LEU A 290 15.43 27.72 45.87
C LEU A 290 15.27 28.65 44.67
N HIS A 291 14.15 29.35 44.70
CA HIS A 291 13.80 30.56 43.95
C HIS A 291 14.93 31.57 43.77
N SER A 292 14.97 32.20 42.58
CA SER A 292 15.01 33.66 42.40
C SER A 292 14.90 34.07 40.91
N PRO A 293 14.53 35.32 40.59
CA PRO A 293 13.50 35.62 39.59
C PRO A 293 14.01 36.05 38.20
N MET A 294 13.13 35.85 37.21
CA MET A 294 13.21 36.38 35.85
C MET A 294 12.96 37.91 35.83
N PRO A 295 13.69 38.69 35.02
CA PRO A 295 13.21 39.98 34.55
C PRO A 295 12.44 39.81 33.22
N ALA A 296 11.35 40.56 33.08
CA ALA A 296 10.63 40.76 31.84
C ALA A 296 11.50 41.51 30.81
N PRO A 297 11.16 41.40 29.51
CA PRO A 297 10.85 42.64 28.82
C PRO A 297 9.62 42.59 27.90
N ALA A 298 8.83 43.65 28.09
CA ALA A 298 8.28 44.55 27.09
C ALA A 298 7.74 43.98 25.76
N SER A 299 6.42 44.10 25.65
CA SER A 299 5.64 44.07 24.43
C SER A 299 6.10 45.15 23.44
N THR A 300 6.27 44.77 22.18
CA THR A 300 6.25 45.72 21.05
C THR A 300 5.25 45.24 20.01
N LEU A 301 4.24 46.08 19.80
CA LEU A 301 3.25 46.00 18.73
C LEU A 301 3.93 46.18 17.38
N ALA A 302 3.69 45.28 16.44
CA ALA A 302 3.96 45.51 15.02
C ALA A 302 2.70 45.22 14.20
N HIS A 303 2.31 46.23 13.43
CA HIS A 303 1.11 46.35 12.63
C HIS A 303 0.93 45.22 11.61
N ALA A 304 -0.30 44.72 11.53
CA ALA A 304 -0.79 43.86 10.46
C ALA A 304 -0.98 44.66 9.16
N ALA A 305 -0.40 44.18 8.06
CA ALA A 305 -0.74 44.59 6.70
C ALA A 305 -1.66 43.53 6.05
N PRO A 306 -2.70 43.92 5.30
CA PRO A 306 -3.72 42.98 4.82
C PRO A 306 -3.23 42.15 3.62
N ALA A 307 -3.36 40.83 3.74
CA ALA A 307 -3.15 39.90 2.63
C ALA A 307 -4.27 40.04 1.58
N ARG A 308 -3.86 40.27 0.33
CA ARG A 308 -4.74 40.30 -0.85
C ARG A 308 -5.21 38.88 -1.19
N THR A 309 -6.52 38.72 -1.26
CA THR A 309 -7.20 37.51 -1.76
C THR A 309 -7.06 37.41 -3.29
N ALA A 310 -6.32 36.42 -3.78
CA ALA A 310 -6.34 36.03 -5.19
C ALA A 310 -7.43 34.96 -5.40
N ARG A 311 -8.40 35.27 -6.28
CA ARG A 311 -9.49 34.37 -6.69
C ARG A 311 -8.97 33.31 -7.68
N PRO A 312 -9.54 32.09 -7.72
CA PRO A 312 -9.12 31.05 -8.66
C PRO A 312 -9.61 31.38 -10.09
N ALA A 313 -8.75 31.12 -11.07
CA ALA A 313 -9.04 31.28 -12.49
C ALA A 313 -10.01 30.17 -12.96
N VAL A 314 -11.13 30.60 -13.54
CA VAL A 314 -12.19 29.76 -14.12
C VAL A 314 -11.78 29.37 -15.53
N TRP A 315 -11.60 28.07 -15.80
CA TRP A 315 -11.48 27.53 -17.15
C TRP A 315 -12.88 27.42 -17.77
N GLN A 316 -13.16 28.26 -18.76
CA GLN A 316 -14.38 28.17 -19.56
C GLN A 316 -14.11 27.31 -20.79
N SER A 317 -14.92 26.27 -20.97
CA SER A 317 -15.00 25.47 -22.18
C SER A 317 -15.82 26.22 -23.23
N ARG A 318 -15.36 26.22 -24.50
CA ARG A 318 -16.23 26.49 -25.66
C ARG A 318 -16.18 25.28 -26.58
N ALA A 319 -17.34 24.65 -26.74
CA ALA A 319 -17.66 23.83 -27.90
C ALA A 319 -18.63 24.65 -28.76
N ASP A 320 -18.42 24.63 -30.09
CA ASP A 320 -19.46 24.31 -31.08
C ASP A 320 -18.93 24.45 -32.52
N GLY A 321 -18.97 23.33 -33.28
CA GLY A 321 -19.75 23.27 -34.52
C GLY A 321 -19.11 23.41 -35.92
N LEU A 322 -18.52 22.30 -36.44
CA LEU A 322 -18.63 21.71 -37.81
C LEU A 322 -18.08 22.44 -39.08
N PRO A 323 -17.86 21.75 -40.24
CA PRO A 323 -17.81 20.30 -40.54
C PRO A 323 -16.51 19.80 -41.22
N LEU A 324 -16.36 18.47 -41.30
CA LEU A 324 -15.29 17.68 -41.91
C LEU A 324 -15.39 17.59 -43.45
N ASP A 325 -14.24 17.54 -44.13
CA ASP A 325 -14.03 16.75 -45.37
C ASP A 325 -12.52 16.43 -45.55
N PRO A 326 -12.12 15.44 -46.40
CA PRO A 326 -11.11 14.44 -46.04
C PRO A 326 -9.82 14.61 -46.88
N THR A 327 -8.92 13.63 -46.76
CA THR A 327 -7.70 13.40 -47.58
C THR A 327 -6.43 14.21 -47.24
N ALA A 328 -5.49 13.54 -46.56
CA ALA A 328 -4.16 13.23 -47.12
C ALA A 328 -3.35 12.41 -46.09
N ILE A 329 -2.97 11.19 -46.47
CA ILE A 329 -2.02 10.35 -45.73
C ILE A 329 -0.60 10.87 -46.09
N PRO A 330 0.28 11.24 -45.15
CA PRO A 330 1.66 11.48 -45.49
C PRO A 330 2.41 10.15 -45.52
N VAL A 331 2.80 9.76 -46.74
CA VAL A 331 3.79 8.72 -47.00
C VAL A 331 5.13 9.19 -46.45
N SER A 332 5.70 8.44 -45.51
CA SER A 332 7.04 8.69 -44.97
C SER A 332 8.11 8.49 -46.05
N HIS A 333 8.57 9.58 -46.65
CA HIS A 333 9.79 9.59 -47.46
C HIS A 333 11.01 9.49 -46.55
N ARG A 334 11.77 8.40 -46.71
CA ARG A 334 13.13 8.22 -46.19
C ARG A 334 14.06 9.26 -46.84
N PRO A 335 14.77 10.12 -46.09
CA PRO A 335 15.77 10.99 -46.70
C PRO A 335 17.08 10.23 -46.84
N THR A 336 17.46 9.98 -48.09
CA THR A 336 18.84 9.73 -48.51
C THR A 336 19.64 11.01 -48.26
N ALA A 337 20.79 10.90 -47.60
CA ALA A 337 21.69 12.02 -47.35
C ALA A 337 22.15 12.70 -48.66
N PRO A 338 22.36 14.03 -48.64
CA PRO A 338 23.34 14.66 -49.52
C PRO A 338 24.42 15.41 -48.72
N ALA A 339 25.56 15.51 -49.38
CA ALA A 339 26.81 16.05 -48.89
C ALA A 339 26.75 17.53 -48.49
N THR A 340 27.59 17.85 -47.51
CA THR A 340 27.91 19.15 -46.92
C THR A 340 28.29 20.23 -47.94
N LEU A 341 27.69 21.42 -47.79
CA LEU A 341 28.25 22.72 -48.21
C LEU A 341 28.44 23.59 -46.95
N PRO A 342 29.55 24.33 -46.81
CA PRO A 342 29.83 25.13 -45.63
C PRO A 342 29.24 26.54 -45.77
N GLY A 343 28.38 26.97 -44.84
CA GLY A 343 28.11 28.41 -44.67
C GLY A 343 26.69 28.87 -44.30
N GLU A 344 25.67 28.00 -44.22
CA GLU A 344 24.31 28.44 -43.85
C GLU A 344 23.83 27.73 -42.58
N SER A 345 23.75 28.49 -41.48
CA SER A 345 23.19 28.04 -40.22
C SER A 345 21.66 28.06 -40.29
N ASP A 346 21.07 26.94 -40.65
CA ASP A 346 19.65 26.67 -40.40
C ASP A 346 19.47 26.35 -38.91
N ALA A 347 19.12 27.39 -38.14
CA ALA A 347 18.87 27.29 -36.71
C ALA A 347 17.43 26.83 -36.43
N THR A 348 17.03 25.62 -36.83
CA THR A 348 15.83 24.92 -36.30
C THR A 348 15.94 23.40 -36.47
N TYR A 349 16.92 22.78 -35.82
CA TYR A 349 16.81 21.45 -35.15
C TYR A 349 18.17 21.12 -34.56
N ALA A 350 18.45 21.58 -33.33
CA ALA A 350 19.49 20.91 -32.54
C ALA A 350 18.88 19.57 -32.10
N PRO A 351 19.49 18.40 -32.42
CA PRO A 351 19.12 17.18 -31.73
C PRO A 351 19.40 17.47 -30.25
N LEU A 352 18.35 17.60 -29.44
CA LEU A 352 18.49 17.53 -27.99
C LEU A 352 19.32 16.28 -27.73
N ALA A 353 20.49 16.44 -27.11
CA ALA A 353 21.34 15.31 -26.74
C ALA A 353 20.47 14.36 -25.89
N GLN A 354 19.97 13.30 -26.51
CA GLN A 354 19.11 12.34 -25.86
C GLN A 354 20.03 11.47 -25.00
N GLN A 355 20.09 11.82 -23.73
CA GLN A 355 20.84 11.02 -22.77
C GLN A 355 20.11 9.69 -22.59
N ARG A 356 20.83 8.62 -22.23
CA ARG A 356 20.26 7.27 -22.18
C ARG A 356 20.42 6.64 -20.81
N VAL A 357 19.34 6.07 -20.32
CA VAL A 357 19.37 5.15 -19.18
C VAL A 357 19.45 3.74 -19.75
N GLN A 358 20.39 2.93 -19.26
CA GLN A 358 20.52 1.54 -19.70
C GLN A 358 20.39 0.57 -18.54
N LEU A 359 19.60 -0.48 -18.72
CA LEU A 359 19.68 -1.68 -17.90
C LEU A 359 20.86 -2.52 -18.40
N VAL A 360 21.89 -2.66 -17.58
CA VAL A 360 23.13 -3.38 -17.95
C VAL A 360 23.30 -4.71 -17.22
N ALA A 361 22.64 -4.88 -16.07
CA ALA A 361 22.67 -6.12 -15.31
C ALA A 361 21.37 -6.30 -14.51
N LEU A 362 21.10 -7.54 -14.11
CA LEU A 362 20.07 -7.88 -13.14
C LEU A 362 20.71 -8.19 -11.78
N ALA A 363 20.25 -7.53 -10.73
CA ALA A 363 20.62 -7.87 -9.36
C ALA A 363 19.76 -9.05 -8.90
N LEU A 364 20.37 -10.23 -8.81
CA LEU A 364 19.70 -11.48 -8.48
C LEU A 364 19.34 -11.48 -6.99
N PRO A 365 18.05 -11.46 -6.61
CA PRO A 365 17.65 -11.36 -5.21
C PRO A 365 17.99 -12.63 -4.44
N ARG A 366 18.14 -12.51 -3.12
CA ARG A 366 17.95 -13.63 -2.20
C ARG A 366 16.46 -13.91 -2.07
N LEU A 367 15.98 -14.94 -2.76
CA LEU A 367 14.58 -15.33 -2.76
C LEU A 367 14.10 -15.79 -1.39
N SER A 368 15.00 -16.28 -0.53
CA SER A 368 14.70 -16.64 0.86
C SER A 368 14.10 -15.49 1.68
N ARG A 369 14.41 -14.23 1.33
CA ARG A 369 13.80 -13.02 1.92
C ARG A 369 12.34 -12.82 1.54
N TYR A 370 11.93 -13.44 0.45
CA TYR A 370 10.59 -13.37 -0.11
C TYR A 370 9.87 -14.71 -0.04
N ARG A 371 10.37 -15.69 0.73
CA ARG A 371 9.71 -17.00 0.96
C ARG A 371 8.24 -16.84 1.35
N ASP A 372 7.97 -15.75 2.06
CA ASP A 372 6.68 -15.43 2.64
C ASP A 372 5.67 -14.92 1.60
N THR A 373 6.16 -14.50 0.43
CA THR A 373 5.36 -14.18 -0.76
C THR A 373 4.92 -15.44 -1.51
N GLY A 374 5.31 -16.64 -1.09
CA GLY A 374 5.04 -17.89 -1.81
C GLY A 374 5.86 -18.07 -3.08
N ALA A 375 6.86 -17.20 -3.33
CA ALA A 375 7.81 -17.36 -4.42
C ALA A 375 8.76 -18.54 -4.15
N GLU A 376 8.75 -19.52 -5.04
CA GLU A 376 9.58 -20.72 -4.97
C GLU A 376 10.82 -20.64 -5.85
N ALA A 377 10.70 -19.96 -6.99
CA ALA A 377 11.82 -19.69 -7.86
C ALA A 377 11.65 -18.40 -8.66
N LEU A 378 12.76 -17.71 -8.91
CA LEU A 378 12.89 -16.70 -9.94
C LEU A 378 13.60 -17.34 -11.15
N GLU A 379 12.94 -17.37 -12.30
CA GLU A 379 13.44 -17.99 -13.53
C GLU A 379 13.64 -16.92 -14.61
N LEU A 380 14.86 -16.86 -15.15
CA LEU A 380 15.30 -15.86 -16.12
C LEU A 380 15.75 -16.57 -17.41
N PRO A 381 14.82 -16.91 -18.32
CA PRO A 381 15.15 -17.54 -19.59
C PRO A 381 15.72 -16.52 -20.59
N PHE A 382 16.80 -16.89 -21.28
CA PHE A 382 17.42 -16.11 -22.35
C PHE A 382 17.37 -16.89 -23.66
N ASP A 383 16.99 -16.21 -24.74
CA ASP A 383 16.95 -16.76 -26.08
C ASP A 383 18.35 -16.88 -26.70
N ARG A 384 18.45 -17.35 -27.95
CA ARG A 384 19.73 -17.45 -28.66
C ARG A 384 20.39 -16.11 -28.99
N SER A 385 19.66 -15.01 -28.94
CA SER A 385 20.22 -13.66 -29.03
C SER A 385 20.75 -13.14 -27.69
N LEU A 386 20.58 -13.91 -26.61
CA LEU A 386 20.86 -13.56 -25.22
C LEU A 386 20.00 -12.39 -24.72
N MET A 387 18.79 -12.28 -25.24
CA MET A 387 17.73 -11.40 -24.73
C MET A 387 16.81 -12.19 -23.81
N LEU A 388 16.22 -11.51 -22.82
CA LEU A 388 15.29 -12.15 -21.90
C LEU A 388 14.05 -12.62 -22.67
N ASN A 389 13.82 -13.92 -22.68
CA ASN A 389 12.78 -14.56 -23.48
C ASN A 389 11.41 -14.38 -22.81
N THR A 390 10.47 -13.80 -23.55
CA THR A 390 9.05 -13.67 -23.16
C THR A 390 8.13 -14.54 -24.02
N GLY A 391 8.68 -15.43 -24.85
CA GLY A 391 7.97 -16.38 -25.70
C GLY A 391 7.95 -17.81 -25.16
N ALA A 392 7.78 -18.78 -26.06
CA ALA A 392 7.76 -20.20 -25.72
C ALA A 392 9.14 -20.72 -25.27
N HIS A 393 9.14 -21.69 -24.35
CA HIS A 393 10.34 -22.29 -23.75
C HIS A 393 11.27 -23.00 -24.75
N SER A 394 10.81 -23.30 -25.96
CA SER A 394 11.56 -24.04 -26.99
C SER A 394 12.78 -23.30 -27.55
N ASP A 395 12.78 -21.96 -27.45
CA ASP A 395 13.84 -21.09 -27.98
C ASP A 395 14.86 -20.62 -26.91
N THR A 396 14.72 -21.09 -25.68
CA THR A 396 15.65 -20.76 -24.60
C THR A 396 17.02 -21.42 -24.83
N ALA A 397 18.07 -20.60 -24.87
CA ALA A 397 19.47 -21.04 -24.94
C ALA A 397 20.03 -21.33 -23.55
N ILE A 398 19.74 -20.48 -22.58
CA ILE A 398 20.11 -20.65 -21.16
C ILE A 398 19.06 -20.01 -20.26
N SER A 399 18.80 -20.61 -19.10
CA SER A 399 18.00 -20.02 -18.03
C SER A 399 18.84 -19.91 -16.76
N PHE A 400 18.70 -18.79 -16.05
CA PHE A 400 19.20 -18.66 -14.68
C PHE A 400 18.04 -18.81 -13.70
N VAL A 401 18.21 -19.66 -12.70
CA VAL A 401 17.15 -19.98 -11.72
C VAL A 401 17.68 -19.80 -10.31
N ILE A 402 16.99 -18.99 -9.51
CA ILE A 402 17.21 -18.86 -8.07
C ILE A 402 16.06 -19.55 -7.37
N ASP A 403 16.32 -20.52 -6.50
CA ASP A 403 15.27 -21.16 -5.70
C ASP A 403 15.07 -20.46 -4.34
N ALA A 404 14.04 -20.89 -3.61
CA ALA A 404 13.71 -20.36 -2.27
C ALA A 404 14.81 -20.57 -1.22
N ALA A 405 15.80 -21.42 -1.47
CA ALA A 405 16.97 -21.63 -0.62
C ALA A 405 18.18 -20.78 -1.05
N ASP A 406 17.97 -19.81 -1.95
CA ASP A 406 19.01 -18.97 -2.56
C ASP A 406 20.07 -19.77 -3.33
N HIS A 407 19.75 -20.98 -3.79
CA HIS A 407 20.64 -21.69 -4.70
C HIS A 407 20.45 -21.19 -6.12
N LEU A 408 21.57 -20.85 -6.76
CA LEU A 408 21.60 -20.40 -8.14
C LEU A 408 21.94 -21.56 -9.08
N TYR A 409 21.21 -21.66 -10.18
CA TYR A 409 21.40 -22.67 -11.21
C TYR A 409 21.46 -22.03 -12.61
N ALA A 410 22.28 -22.60 -13.47
CA ALA A 410 22.16 -22.44 -14.92
C ALA A 410 21.48 -23.70 -15.49
N ALA A 411 20.50 -23.50 -16.37
CA ALA A 411 19.82 -24.58 -17.08
C ALA A 411 19.92 -24.36 -18.58
N THR A 412 20.31 -25.40 -19.31
CA THR A 412 20.32 -25.48 -20.77
C THR A 412 19.54 -26.71 -21.22
N LYS A 413 19.52 -27.02 -22.51
CA LYS A 413 18.85 -28.23 -23.02
C LYS A 413 19.55 -29.51 -22.56
N GLU A 414 20.83 -29.43 -22.23
CA GLU A 414 21.68 -30.53 -21.77
C GLU A 414 21.47 -30.85 -20.28
N GLY A 415 20.91 -29.93 -19.50
CA GLY A 415 20.58 -30.14 -18.10
C GLY A 415 20.65 -28.89 -17.25
N ARG A 416 20.53 -29.09 -15.93
CA ARG A 416 20.59 -28.03 -14.91
C ARG A 416 21.79 -28.27 -14.00
N GLN A 417 22.61 -27.24 -13.82
CA GLN A 417 23.78 -27.27 -12.96
C GLN A 417 23.71 -26.15 -11.93
N ARG A 418 24.09 -26.46 -10.68
CA ARG A 418 24.26 -25.44 -9.63
C ARG A 418 25.53 -24.64 -9.92
N ILE A 419 25.44 -23.32 -9.82
CA ILE A 419 26.53 -22.39 -10.16
C ILE A 419 26.79 -21.42 -9.01
N THR A 420 27.98 -20.82 -9.00
CA THR A 420 28.39 -19.78 -8.05
C THR A 420 29.08 -18.66 -8.80
N ALA A 421 28.99 -17.42 -8.29
CA ALA A 421 29.75 -16.30 -8.82
C ALA A 421 31.20 -16.32 -8.28
N PRO A 422 32.21 -15.86 -9.04
CA PRO A 422 32.11 -15.37 -10.41
C PRO A 422 32.00 -16.51 -11.43
N ALA A 423 31.23 -16.30 -12.50
CA ALA A 423 31.13 -17.24 -13.62
C ALA A 423 30.92 -16.49 -14.95
N THR A 424 31.27 -17.14 -16.07
CA THR A 424 31.05 -16.62 -17.42
C THR A 424 30.40 -17.70 -18.27
N PHE A 425 29.35 -17.34 -19.00
CA PHE A 425 28.55 -18.24 -19.83
C PHE A 425 28.59 -17.77 -21.27
N ALA A 426 28.83 -18.69 -22.21
CA ALA A 426 28.82 -18.42 -23.64
C ALA A 426 27.89 -19.44 -24.36
N PRO A 427 26.56 -19.33 -24.19
CA PRO A 427 25.65 -20.35 -24.68
C PRO A 427 25.41 -20.28 -26.20
N VAL A 428 25.75 -19.15 -26.82
CA VAL A 428 25.69 -18.93 -28.27
C VAL A 428 26.95 -18.18 -28.71
N ASP A 429 27.56 -18.62 -29.82
CA ASP A 429 28.90 -18.25 -30.29
C ASP A 429 29.27 -16.76 -30.09
N ALA A 430 30.44 -16.55 -29.47
CA ALA A 430 31.15 -15.29 -29.22
C ALA A 430 30.52 -14.28 -28.23
N ARG A 431 29.26 -14.43 -27.81
CA ARG A 431 28.66 -13.53 -26.79
C ARG A 431 28.69 -14.16 -25.40
N THR A 432 29.07 -13.37 -24.40
CA THR A 432 29.18 -13.84 -23.03
C THR A 432 28.23 -13.12 -22.08
N MET A 433 27.67 -13.87 -21.14
CA MET A 433 27.01 -13.35 -19.96
C MET A 433 27.92 -13.57 -18.76
N ARG A 434 28.04 -12.58 -17.89
CA ARG A 434 28.89 -12.64 -16.70
C ARG A 434 28.04 -12.64 -15.45
N LEU A 435 28.36 -13.54 -14.53
CA LEU A 435 27.80 -13.56 -13.19
C LEU A 435 28.87 -13.05 -12.23
N LEU A 436 28.58 -11.95 -11.55
CA LEU A 436 29.47 -11.32 -10.58
C LEU A 436 28.97 -11.56 -9.15
N PRO A 437 29.86 -11.71 -8.16
CA PRO A 437 29.43 -11.80 -6.76
C PRO A 437 28.79 -10.48 -6.32
N ALA A 438 27.73 -10.56 -5.52
CA ALA A 438 27.23 -9.38 -4.83
C ALA A 438 28.26 -8.92 -3.79
N ALA A 439 28.53 -7.62 -3.71
CA ALA A 439 29.43 -7.08 -2.70
C ALA A 439 28.89 -7.34 -1.27
N PRO A 440 29.74 -7.43 -0.23
CA PRO A 440 29.29 -7.73 1.14
C PRO A 440 28.18 -6.81 1.65
N ALA A 441 28.25 -5.51 1.35
CA ALA A 441 27.23 -4.52 1.72
C ALA A 441 25.85 -4.74 1.06
N MET A 442 25.80 -5.55 0.01
CA MET A 442 24.60 -5.90 -0.75
C MET A 442 24.17 -7.35 -0.52
N ALA A 443 25.03 -8.16 0.12
CA ALA A 443 24.89 -9.60 0.20
C ALA A 443 23.67 -10.05 0.98
N ASP A 444 23.14 -9.22 1.90
CA ASP A 444 21.88 -9.51 2.57
C ASP A 444 20.71 -9.51 1.59
N ARG A 445 20.75 -8.71 0.52
CA ARG A 445 19.62 -8.56 -0.42
C ARG A 445 19.79 -9.35 -1.70
N TYR A 446 21.01 -9.46 -2.19
CA TYR A 446 21.32 -10.03 -3.49
C TYR A 446 22.29 -11.19 -3.37
N HIS A 447 22.07 -12.22 -4.18
CA HIS A 447 22.95 -13.36 -4.31
C HIS A 447 24.11 -13.07 -5.28
N ALA A 448 23.82 -12.42 -6.42
CA ALA A 448 24.78 -12.13 -7.48
C ALA A 448 24.29 -10.99 -8.40
N LEU A 449 25.15 -10.51 -9.30
CA LEU A 449 24.77 -9.63 -10.41
C LEU A 449 24.94 -10.38 -11.74
N LEU A 450 23.87 -10.48 -12.54
CA LEU A 450 23.89 -11.07 -13.87
C LEU A 450 24.02 -9.97 -14.93
N CYS A 451 25.22 -9.82 -15.50
CA CYS A 451 25.49 -8.84 -16.56
C CYS A 451 24.82 -9.28 -17.86
N LEU A 452 24.02 -8.38 -18.45
CA LEU A 452 23.32 -8.63 -19.70
C LEU A 452 24.31 -8.55 -20.87
N ALA A 453 24.21 -9.50 -21.79
CA ALA A 453 25.00 -9.47 -23.02
C ALA A 453 24.60 -8.31 -23.94
N GLN A 454 23.33 -7.87 -23.84
CA GLN A 454 22.78 -6.74 -24.57
C GLN A 454 22.05 -5.83 -23.57
N PRO A 455 22.58 -4.62 -23.28
CA PRO A 455 21.90 -3.65 -22.45
C PRO A 455 20.58 -3.18 -23.08
N VAL A 456 19.57 -2.95 -22.25
CA VAL A 456 18.28 -2.38 -22.69
C VAL A 456 18.29 -0.89 -22.39
N GLY A 457 18.18 -0.04 -23.40
CA GLY A 457 18.27 1.42 -23.25
C GLY A 457 16.92 2.12 -23.42
N ALA A 458 16.68 3.15 -22.61
CA ALA A 458 15.59 4.11 -22.78
C ALA A 458 16.17 5.53 -22.94
N ALA A 459 15.62 6.29 -23.88
CA ALA A 459 15.98 7.70 -24.07
C ALA A 459 15.30 8.55 -22.99
N VAL A 460 16.04 9.51 -22.43
CA VAL A 460 15.55 10.48 -21.47
C VAL A 460 15.94 11.89 -21.89
N ALA A 461 15.04 12.85 -21.69
CA ALA A 461 15.33 14.25 -21.99
C ALA A 461 16.28 14.83 -20.94
N SER A 462 17.33 15.51 -21.37
CA SER A 462 18.23 16.21 -20.45
C SER A 462 17.48 17.33 -19.70
N GLY A 463 17.84 17.57 -18.44
CA GLY A 463 17.22 18.58 -17.58
C GLY A 463 15.81 18.26 -17.06
N ALA A 464 15.19 17.17 -17.51
CA ALA A 464 13.95 16.67 -16.94
C ALA A 464 14.21 15.68 -15.79
N ARG A 465 13.36 15.73 -14.76
CA ARG A 465 13.37 14.76 -13.67
C ARG A 465 12.36 13.66 -13.94
N PHE A 466 12.84 12.42 -13.91
CA PHE A 466 12.05 11.22 -14.11
C PHE A 466 11.96 10.41 -12.83
N THR A 467 10.96 9.55 -12.75
CA THR A 467 10.79 8.57 -11.66
C THR A 467 10.97 7.17 -12.21
N PHE A 468 11.71 6.35 -11.48
CA PHE A 468 11.83 4.92 -11.72
C PHE A 468 11.19 4.13 -10.57
N GLY A 469 10.54 3.03 -10.90
CA GLY A 469 9.81 2.17 -9.98
C GLY A 469 8.68 1.45 -10.70
N ARG A 470 7.88 0.65 -9.98
CA ARG A 470 6.80 -0.16 -10.59
C ARG A 470 5.74 0.66 -11.34
N SER A 471 5.53 1.93 -10.96
CA SER A 471 4.57 2.84 -11.61
C SER A 471 5.15 3.57 -12.83
N ALA A 472 6.45 3.40 -13.12
CA ALA A 472 7.15 4.19 -14.13
C ALA A 472 6.76 3.77 -15.56
N ALA A 473 5.69 4.36 -16.09
CA ALA A 473 5.18 4.07 -17.43
C ALA A 473 6.20 4.39 -18.53
N MET A 474 6.87 5.55 -18.46
CA MET A 474 7.84 5.97 -19.47
C MET A 474 9.07 5.06 -19.56
N LEU A 475 9.46 4.45 -18.44
CA LEU A 475 10.65 3.59 -18.34
C LEU A 475 10.28 2.12 -18.19
N ALA A 476 9.05 1.74 -18.54
CA ALA A 476 8.55 0.37 -18.44
C ALA A 476 9.40 -0.62 -19.25
N ALA A 477 10.00 -0.18 -20.37
CA ALA A 477 10.88 -1.00 -21.20
C ALA A 477 12.15 -1.49 -20.45
N LEU A 478 12.60 -0.75 -19.43
CA LEU A 478 13.73 -1.16 -18.59
C LEU A 478 13.30 -2.19 -17.53
N ARG A 479 12.00 -2.28 -17.20
CA ARG A 479 11.46 -3.20 -16.20
C ARG A 479 11.19 -4.58 -16.80
N VAL A 480 12.26 -5.22 -17.29
CA VAL A 480 12.18 -6.48 -18.05
C VAL A 480 11.59 -7.64 -17.24
N LEU A 481 11.51 -7.53 -15.91
CA LEU A 481 10.92 -8.52 -15.01
C LEU A 481 9.48 -8.18 -14.58
N ASP A 482 8.86 -7.14 -15.15
CA ASP A 482 7.46 -6.77 -14.89
C ASP A 482 6.47 -7.71 -15.60
N SER A 483 6.55 -9.00 -15.24
CA SER A 483 5.64 -10.02 -15.70
C SER A 483 5.60 -11.18 -14.69
N PRO A 484 4.42 -11.77 -14.43
CA PRO A 484 4.28 -12.89 -13.48
C PRO A 484 5.06 -14.13 -13.91
N ARG A 485 5.37 -14.28 -15.22
CA ARG A 485 6.05 -15.46 -15.79
C ARG A 485 7.41 -15.80 -15.19
N PHE A 486 8.10 -14.83 -14.59
CA PHE A 486 9.45 -15.01 -14.07
C PHE A 486 9.46 -15.55 -12.64
N ILE A 487 8.31 -15.55 -11.95
CA ILE A 487 8.20 -16.11 -10.61
C ILE A 487 7.33 -17.35 -10.64
N ARG A 488 7.90 -18.48 -10.22
CA ARG A 488 7.12 -19.66 -9.86
C ARG A 488 6.65 -19.54 -8.41
N ARG A 489 5.37 -19.80 -8.17
CA ARG A 489 4.76 -19.82 -6.84
C ARG A 489 4.18 -21.19 -6.51
N ALA A 490 4.15 -21.50 -5.22
CA ALA A 490 3.65 -22.76 -4.68
C ALA A 490 2.15 -23.00 -4.93
N ASP A 491 1.37 -21.93 -5.05
CA ASP A 491 -0.10 -21.97 -5.20
C ASP A 491 -0.55 -22.27 -6.63
N GLY A 492 0.37 -22.29 -7.61
CA GLY A 492 0.08 -22.57 -9.01
C GLY A 492 -0.91 -21.60 -9.67
N ALA A 493 -1.30 -20.53 -8.99
CA ALA A 493 -2.36 -19.62 -9.42
C ALA A 493 -1.86 -18.72 -10.57
N PRO A 494 -2.40 -18.85 -11.79
CA PRO A 494 -2.02 -18.02 -12.91
C PRO A 494 -2.63 -16.63 -12.72
N GLY A 495 -1.77 -15.62 -12.48
CA GLY A 495 -2.17 -14.22 -12.26
C GLY A 495 -1.43 -13.53 -11.11
N ALA A 496 -0.59 -14.26 -10.37
CA ALA A 496 0.11 -13.74 -9.21
C ALA A 496 1.31 -12.84 -9.58
N ALA A 497 1.26 -11.58 -9.12
CA ALA A 497 2.34 -10.60 -8.93
C ALA A 497 3.68 -10.79 -9.73
N SER A 498 4.03 -9.81 -10.56
CA SER A 498 5.33 -9.75 -11.24
C SER A 498 6.52 -9.71 -10.29
N ALA A 499 7.71 -10.06 -10.80
CA ALA A 499 8.94 -10.03 -9.99
C ALA A 499 9.27 -8.63 -9.47
N ASP A 500 8.84 -7.59 -10.16
CA ASP A 500 8.90 -6.21 -9.69
C ASP A 500 8.28 -6.03 -8.31
N ARG A 501 7.24 -6.79 -7.95
CA ARG A 501 6.60 -6.68 -6.62
C ARG A 501 7.50 -7.17 -5.48
N ILE A 502 8.53 -7.96 -5.76
CA ILE A 502 9.47 -8.44 -4.74
C ILE A 502 10.77 -7.61 -4.77
N GLY A 503 10.71 -6.38 -4.27
CA GLY A 503 11.92 -5.57 -4.01
C GLY A 503 12.09 -4.31 -4.86
N LEU A 504 11.11 -3.95 -5.70
CA LEU A 504 11.04 -2.63 -6.34
C LEU A 504 9.79 -1.87 -5.85
N SER A 505 9.97 -0.68 -5.28
CA SER A 505 8.87 0.18 -4.84
C SER A 505 8.13 0.81 -6.03
N ARG A 506 6.89 1.29 -5.83
CA ARG A 506 6.11 1.95 -6.91
C ARG A 506 6.84 3.17 -7.45
N ASN A 507 7.26 4.05 -6.54
CA ASN A 507 8.14 5.18 -6.82
C ASN A 507 9.45 4.95 -6.06
N ALA A 508 10.40 4.24 -6.67
CA ALA A 508 11.64 3.84 -6.01
C ALA A 508 12.57 5.05 -5.81
N PHE A 509 12.88 5.74 -6.90
CA PHE A 509 13.71 6.93 -6.90
C PHE A 509 13.36 7.85 -8.07
N SER A 510 13.71 9.11 -7.93
CA SER A 510 13.76 10.10 -9.01
C SER A 510 15.20 10.25 -9.48
N PHE A 511 15.37 10.53 -10.77
CA PHE A 511 16.66 10.87 -11.33
C PHE A 511 16.53 12.03 -12.31
N GLU A 512 17.55 12.87 -12.33
CA GLU A 512 17.70 13.96 -13.28
C GLU A 512 19.09 13.86 -13.88
N ALA A 513 19.13 13.90 -15.21
CA ALA A 513 20.34 13.74 -15.98
C ALA A 513 21.02 15.09 -16.17
N THR A 514 22.31 15.17 -15.82
CA THR A 514 23.12 16.40 -15.77
C THR A 514 24.47 16.19 -16.44
N ASP A 515 25.21 17.28 -16.65
CA ASP A 515 26.57 17.25 -17.22
C ASP A 515 27.59 16.48 -16.36
N HIS A 516 27.27 16.21 -15.09
CA HIS A 516 28.15 15.51 -14.14
C HIS A 516 27.64 14.10 -13.76
N GLY A 517 26.55 13.64 -14.38
CA GLY A 517 25.94 12.33 -14.12
C GLY A 517 24.47 12.43 -13.70
N TYR A 518 23.97 11.44 -12.95
CA TYR A 518 22.61 11.48 -12.41
C TYR A 518 22.55 12.12 -11.04
N ARG A 519 21.62 13.05 -10.85
CA ARG A 519 21.13 13.43 -9.53
C ARG A 519 20.00 12.49 -9.14
N ILE A 520 20.20 11.69 -8.10
CA ILE A 520 19.27 10.70 -7.60
C ILE A 520 18.60 11.22 -6.33
N GLY A 521 17.27 11.22 -6.30
CA GLY A 521 16.48 11.47 -5.09
C GLY A 521 15.65 10.23 -4.75
N ARG A 522 15.89 9.61 -3.60
CA ARG A 522 15.10 8.48 -3.09
C ARG A 522 13.68 8.95 -2.81
N LEU A 523 12.71 8.19 -3.30
CA LEU A 523 11.29 8.51 -3.16
C LEU A 523 10.58 7.57 -2.18
N SER A 524 11.12 6.38 -1.93
CA SER A 524 10.58 5.39 -1.00
C SER A 524 11.60 5.05 0.08
N ALA A 525 11.18 5.11 1.35
CA ALA A 525 12.01 4.76 2.50
C ALA A 525 12.27 3.24 2.60
N SER A 526 11.46 2.39 1.99
CA SER A 526 11.70 0.95 1.95
C SER A 526 12.62 0.51 0.80
N GLN A 527 12.75 1.35 -0.23
CA GLN A 527 13.63 1.08 -1.36
C GLN A 527 15.12 1.19 -0.97
N ALA A 528 15.83 0.07 -1.02
CA ALA A 528 17.30 0.09 -0.97
C ALA A 528 17.87 0.54 -2.33
N LEU A 529 18.85 1.43 -2.28
CA LEU A 529 19.57 1.97 -3.45
C LEU A 529 21.08 1.81 -3.22
N TYR A 530 21.78 1.26 -4.21
CA TYR A 530 23.23 1.06 -4.13
C TYR A 530 23.94 1.67 -5.33
N HIS A 531 25.08 2.30 -5.07
CA HIS A 531 25.97 2.86 -6.07
C HIS A 531 27.11 1.87 -6.33
N LEU A 532 27.30 1.48 -7.60
CA LEU A 532 28.48 0.76 -8.08
C LEU A 532 29.28 1.62 -9.07
N ASP A 533 30.60 1.45 -9.10
CA ASP A 533 31.47 2.14 -10.07
C ASP A 533 31.32 1.59 -11.49
N GLU A 534 32.08 2.12 -12.44
CA GLU A 534 32.13 1.67 -13.84
C GLU A 534 32.46 0.18 -14.03
N ARG A 535 33.08 -0.46 -13.03
CA ARG A 535 33.44 -1.90 -13.01
C ARG A 535 32.46 -2.75 -12.22
N MET A 536 31.33 -2.16 -11.78
CA MET A 536 30.33 -2.76 -10.90
C MET A 536 30.86 -3.10 -9.50
N ALA A 537 31.93 -2.47 -9.04
CA ALA A 537 32.39 -2.57 -7.66
C ALA A 537 31.57 -1.62 -6.76
N PHE A 538 31.29 -2.06 -5.53
CA PHE A 538 30.48 -1.28 -4.59
C PHE A 538 31.17 0.02 -4.17
N VAL A 539 30.43 1.13 -4.21
CA VAL A 539 30.88 2.46 -3.78
C VAL A 539 30.14 2.90 -2.52
N ALA A 540 28.80 2.87 -2.53
CA ALA A 540 28.00 3.35 -1.42
C ALA A 540 26.57 2.78 -1.39
N MET A 541 25.96 2.81 -0.21
CA MET A 541 24.51 2.70 -0.03
C MET A 541 23.91 4.12 0.02
N ILE A 542 22.83 4.36 -0.71
CA ILE A 542 22.22 5.69 -0.85
C ILE A 542 21.04 5.81 0.12
N ASP A 543 21.32 6.26 1.35
CA ASP A 543 20.29 6.34 2.41
C ASP A 543 19.74 7.74 2.63
N ALA A 544 20.60 8.77 2.60
CA ALA A 544 20.22 10.13 2.96
C ALA A 544 19.71 10.99 1.78
N ALA A 545 19.60 10.41 0.59
CA ALA A 545 19.27 11.15 -0.62
C ALA A 545 17.77 11.40 -0.73
N GLY A 546 17.24 12.44 -0.10
CA GLY A 546 15.82 12.79 -0.16
C GLY A 546 15.48 13.83 -1.24
N PRO A 547 14.23 14.31 -1.30
CA PRO A 547 13.82 15.40 -2.19
C PRO A 547 14.64 16.69 -2.01
N GLU A 548 15.10 16.94 -0.78
CA GLU A 548 15.86 18.14 -0.37
C GLU A 548 17.38 17.99 -0.54
N SER A 549 17.89 16.76 -0.71
CA SER A 549 19.32 16.48 -0.86
C SER A 549 19.53 15.33 -1.84
N LEU A 550 20.01 15.65 -3.04
CA LEU A 550 20.16 14.67 -4.11
C LEU A 550 21.55 14.06 -4.09
N TYR A 551 21.64 12.76 -4.38
CA TYR A 551 22.89 12.04 -4.52
C TYR A 551 23.41 12.16 -5.95
N LEU A 552 24.67 12.56 -6.14
CA LEU A 552 25.29 12.58 -7.46
C LEU A 552 25.92 11.21 -7.77
N LEU A 553 25.37 10.53 -8.78
CA LEU A 553 25.93 9.34 -9.40
C LEU A 553 26.76 9.77 -10.63
N PRO A 554 28.09 9.55 -10.65
CA PRO A 554 28.92 9.94 -11.79
C PRO A 554 28.55 9.23 -13.10
N HIS A 555 29.00 9.79 -14.23
CA HIS A 555 28.88 9.12 -15.53
C HIS A 555 29.55 7.75 -15.55
N GLY A 556 28.95 6.79 -16.26
CA GLY A 556 29.46 5.42 -16.37
C GLY A 556 29.28 4.56 -15.11
N HIS A 557 28.91 5.16 -13.98
CA HIS A 557 28.59 4.44 -12.75
C HIS A 557 27.16 3.88 -12.78
N HIS A 558 26.88 2.97 -11.85
CA HIS A 558 25.67 2.18 -11.82
C HIS A 558 24.85 2.42 -10.55
N LEU A 559 23.54 2.38 -10.70
CA LEU A 559 22.57 2.40 -9.62
C LEU A 559 21.83 1.06 -9.57
N VAL A 560 21.81 0.43 -8.40
CA VAL A 560 21.02 -0.79 -8.15
C VAL A 560 19.75 -0.41 -7.41
N ALA A 561 18.60 -0.75 -8.00
CA ALA A 561 17.27 -0.55 -7.41
C ALA A 561 16.38 -1.77 -7.68
N GLY A 562 16.02 -2.50 -6.63
CA GLY A 562 15.36 -3.80 -6.77
C GLY A 562 16.20 -4.76 -7.62
N HIS A 563 15.61 -5.35 -8.65
CA HIS A 563 16.32 -6.30 -9.53
C HIS A 563 17.17 -5.63 -10.60
N TYR A 564 17.18 -4.30 -10.67
CA TYR A 564 17.70 -3.57 -11.83
C TYR A 564 19.01 -2.87 -11.52
N VAL A 565 20.02 -3.09 -12.37
CA VAL A 565 21.29 -2.35 -12.36
C VAL A 565 21.30 -1.42 -13.56
N LEU A 566 21.11 -0.13 -13.28
CA LEU A 566 20.95 0.92 -14.27
C LEU A 566 22.25 1.71 -14.42
N ARG A 567 22.63 2.03 -15.66
CA ARG A 567 23.77 2.88 -16.02
C ARG A 567 23.29 4.12 -16.74
N PHE A 568 23.98 5.23 -16.50
CA PHE A 568 23.85 6.42 -17.32
C PHE A 568 24.88 6.46 -18.43
N ASP A 569 24.42 6.65 -19.66
CA ASP A 569 25.27 7.00 -20.79
C ASP A 569 24.93 8.42 -21.27
N ALA A 570 25.97 9.25 -21.38
CA ALA A 570 25.90 10.62 -21.85
C ALA A 570 25.57 10.72 -23.35
#